data_AF-A0A7V4AT09-F1
#
_entry.id   AF-A0A7V4AT09-F1
#
_cell.length_a   1.000
_cell.length_b   1.000
_cell.length_c   1.000
_cell.angle_alpha   90.00
_cell.angle_beta   90.00
_cell.angle_gamma   90.00
#
_symmetry.space_group_name_H-M   'P 1'
#
loop_
_entity.id
_entity.type
_entity.pdbx_description
1 polymer ?
#
loop_
_entity_poly.entity_id
_entity_poly.type
_entity_poly.pdbx_seq_one_letter_code
_entity_poly.pdbx_strand_id
1 'polypeptide(L)'
;MITLLFSHILGLAAVLIAFLAPVVAWLILTVPLLWLGGGLVVARRRPIAHIPELSAEANAMFQKFWIAYVYPHASSAYAAAADYSAIWGAVVGILGCLRGFWWGLALAAAYWWLMSVISWGYNPSSFLRNDREVACHREINAYILRLKSQMLTACTEADGDPTILDT
;
A
#
# COMPACT_ATOMS: atom_id res chain seq x y z
N MET A 1 10.72 2.34 2.88
CA MET A 1 11.66 1.72 3.83
C MET A 1 11.26 1.95 5.30
N ILE A 2 11.05 3.20 5.74
CA ILE A 2 10.68 3.51 7.14
C ILE A 2 9.42 2.77 7.62
N THR A 3 8.35 2.73 6.82
CA THR A 3 7.10 2.06 7.19
C THR A 3 7.24 0.55 7.40
N LEU A 4 8.07 -0.10 6.59
CA LEU A 4 8.37 -1.51 6.72
C LEU A 4 9.09 -1.79 8.04
N LEU A 5 10.14 -1.01 8.34
CA LEU A 5 10.92 -1.11 9.56
C LEU A 5 10.03 -0.88 10.80
N PHE A 6 9.21 0.17 10.77
CA PHE A 6 8.26 0.49 11.83
C PHE A 6 7.31 -0.68 12.11
N SER A 7 6.73 -1.28 11.06
CA SER A 7 5.81 -2.42 11.20
C SER A 7 6.51 -3.66 11.77
N HIS A 8 7.78 -3.89 11.41
CA HIS A 8 8.57 -4.99 11.97
C HIS A 8 8.90 -4.79 13.45
N ILE A 9 9.30 -3.57 13.84
CA ILE A 9 9.60 -3.26 15.25
C ILE A 9 8.36 -3.46 16.12
N LEU A 10 7.20 -2.96 15.67
CA LEU A 10 5.94 -3.16 16.41
C LEU A 10 5.50 -4.63 16.42
N GLY A 11 5.65 -5.35 15.31
CA GLY A 11 5.35 -6.77 15.24
C GLY A 11 6.21 -7.61 16.19
N LEU A 12 7.52 -7.36 16.22
CA LEU A 12 8.43 -8.03 17.15
C LEU A 12 8.10 -7.69 18.61
N ALA A 13 7.84 -6.42 18.91
CA ALA A 13 7.43 -6.00 20.25
C ALA A 13 6.12 -6.68 20.68
N ALA A 14 5.13 -6.79 19.78
CA ALA A 14 3.88 -7.48 20.05
C ALA A 14 4.10 -8.97 20.33
N VAL A 15 4.97 -9.65 19.57
CA VAL A 15 5.32 -11.06 19.81
C VAL A 15 5.96 -11.24 21.19
N LEU A 16 6.93 -10.39 21.57
CA LEU A 16 7.56 -10.46 22.89
C LEU A 16 6.54 -10.24 24.02
N ILE A 17 5.63 -9.28 23.85
CA ILE A 17 4.60 -8.97 24.84
C ILE A 17 3.50 -10.04 24.90
N ALA A 18 3.24 -10.77 23.80
CA ALA A 18 2.24 -11.83 23.76
C ALA A 18 2.55 -12.97 24.75
N PHE A 19 3.83 -13.17 25.11
CA PHE A 19 4.22 -14.11 26.16
C PHE A 19 3.78 -13.70 27.56
N LEU A 20 3.49 -12.43 27.80
CA LEU A 20 3.13 -11.91 29.13
C LEU A 20 1.67 -11.47 29.19
N ALA A 21 1.24 -10.72 28.18
CA ALA A 21 -0.09 -10.11 28.11
C ALA A 21 -0.59 -10.12 26.65
N PRO A 22 -1.25 -11.21 26.20
CA PRO A 22 -1.77 -11.33 24.83
C PRO A 22 -2.68 -10.18 24.42
N VAL A 23 -3.49 -9.66 25.34
CA VAL A 23 -4.39 -8.51 25.09
C VAL A 23 -3.60 -7.25 24.74
N VAL A 24 -2.48 -6.98 25.43
CA VAL A 24 -1.64 -5.82 25.17
C VAL A 24 -0.91 -5.98 23.83
N ALA A 25 -0.47 -7.18 23.49
CA ALA A 25 0.12 -7.47 22.17
C ALA A 25 -0.84 -7.13 21.03
N TRP A 26 -2.14 -7.45 21.18
CA TRP A 26 -3.16 -7.05 20.20
C TRP A 26 -3.29 -5.53 20.08
N LEU A 27 -3.27 -4.79 21.20
CA LEU A 27 -3.29 -3.32 21.16
C LEU A 27 -2.10 -2.76 20.37
N ILE A 28 -0.91 -3.34 20.53
CA ILE A 28 0.28 -2.93 19.75
C ILE A 28 0.07 -3.19 18.26
N LEU A 29 -0.50 -4.33 17.88
CA LEU A 29 -0.83 -4.64 16.49
C LEU A 29 -1.94 -3.75 15.92
N THR A 30 -2.82 -3.17 16.73
CA THR A 30 -3.80 -2.19 16.20
C THR A 30 -3.14 -0.92 15.66
N VAL A 31 -1.94 -0.56 16.12
CA VAL A 31 -1.23 0.64 15.64
C VAL A 31 -0.91 0.58 14.13
N PRO A 32 -0.20 -0.44 13.61
CA PRO A 32 0.04 -0.55 12.17
C PRO A 32 -1.27 -0.71 11.39
N LEU A 33 -2.30 -1.36 11.94
CA LEU A 33 -3.62 -1.45 11.30
C LEU A 33 -4.25 -0.07 11.08
N LEU A 34 -4.29 0.76 12.13
CA LEU A 34 -4.85 2.10 12.04
C LEU A 34 -4.00 3.03 11.18
N TRP A 35 -2.67 2.90 11.26
CA TRP A 35 -1.74 3.70 10.44
C TRP A 35 -1.88 3.38 8.95
N LEU A 36 -1.79 2.11 8.56
CA LEU A 36 -1.88 1.68 7.17
C LEU A 36 -3.30 1.80 6.63
N GLY A 37 -4.30 1.33 7.39
CA GLY A 37 -5.70 1.42 6.99
C GLY A 37 -6.20 2.86 6.93
N GLY A 38 -5.87 3.68 7.94
CA GLY A 38 -6.20 5.10 7.96
C GLY A 38 -5.54 5.86 6.81
N GLY A 39 -4.26 5.59 6.54
CA GLY A 39 -3.54 6.15 5.39
C GLY A 39 -4.22 5.82 4.06
N LEU A 40 -4.66 4.56 3.87
CA LEU A 40 -5.37 4.13 2.67
C LEU A 40 -6.72 4.83 2.53
N VAL A 41 -7.49 4.93 3.63
CA VAL A 41 -8.78 5.64 3.63
C VAL A 41 -8.59 7.12 3.27
N VAL A 42 -7.61 7.79 3.86
CA VAL A 42 -7.30 9.20 3.55
C VAL A 42 -6.88 9.36 2.09
N ALA A 43 -6.03 8.48 1.58
CA ALA A 43 -5.60 8.51 0.18
C ALA A 43 -6.76 8.27 -0.79
N ARG A 44 -7.72 7.42 -0.45
CA ARG A 44 -8.93 7.18 -1.27
C ARG A 44 -9.93 8.33 -1.27
N ARG A 45 -9.87 9.25 -0.30
CA ARG A 45 -10.73 10.46 -0.29
C ARG A 45 -10.32 11.50 -1.32
N ARG A 46 -9.15 11.36 -1.94
CA ARG A 46 -8.65 12.27 -2.98
C ARG A 46 -8.55 11.52 -4.32
N PRO A 47 -9.69 11.22 -4.97
CA PRO A 47 -9.67 10.54 -6.25
C PRO A 47 -8.99 11.40 -7.31
N ILE A 48 -8.24 10.76 -8.20
CA ILE A 48 -7.67 11.46 -9.36
C ILE A 48 -8.78 11.74 -10.37
N ALA A 49 -8.71 12.90 -11.02
CA ALA A 49 -9.63 13.27 -12.09
C ALA A 49 -9.60 12.25 -13.24
N HIS A 50 -10.68 12.22 -14.02
CA HIS A 50 -10.76 11.42 -15.23
C HIS A 50 -9.70 11.87 -16.26
N ILE A 51 -9.01 10.92 -16.88
CA ILE A 51 -7.98 11.14 -17.89
C ILE A 51 -8.58 10.75 -19.25
N PRO A 52 -8.86 11.70 -20.15
CA PRO A 52 -9.58 11.43 -21.40
C PRO A 52 -8.82 10.51 -22.36
N GLU A 53 -7.49 10.40 -22.22
CA GLU A 53 -6.64 9.52 -23.03
C GLU A 53 -6.72 8.04 -22.64
N LEU A 54 -7.29 7.74 -21.48
CA LEU A 54 -7.46 6.37 -21.00
C LEU A 54 -8.88 5.87 -21.28
N SER A 55 -9.01 4.60 -21.61
CA SER A 55 -10.30 3.91 -21.69
C SER A 55 -11.07 4.04 -20.36
N ALA A 56 -12.40 3.90 -20.42
CA ALA A 56 -13.23 4.03 -19.22
C ALA A 56 -12.86 3.00 -18.13
N GLU A 57 -12.52 1.77 -18.52
CA GLU A 57 -12.08 0.71 -17.62
C GLU A 57 -10.69 1.01 -17.02
N ALA A 58 -9.75 1.51 -17.83
CA ALA A 58 -8.43 1.95 -17.37
C ALA A 58 -8.54 3.12 -16.40
N ASN A 59 -9.41 4.10 -16.67
CA ASN A 59 -9.69 5.19 -15.75
C ASN A 59 -10.24 4.69 -14.40
N ALA A 60 -11.22 3.79 -14.42
CA ALA A 60 -11.78 3.22 -13.20
C ALA A 60 -10.70 2.47 -12.38
N MET A 61 -9.84 1.70 -13.04
CA MET A 61 -8.72 1.02 -12.41
C MET A 61 -7.69 2.03 -11.84
N PHE A 62 -7.34 3.05 -12.62
CA PHE A 62 -6.39 4.08 -12.22
C PHE A 62 -6.90 4.84 -11.00
N GLN A 63 -8.15 5.27 -10.98
CA GLN A 63 -8.75 5.96 -9.83
C GLN A 63 -8.81 5.06 -8.59
N LYS A 64 -9.10 3.78 -8.75
CA LYS A 64 -9.17 2.82 -7.64
C LYS A 64 -7.80 2.52 -7.01
N PHE A 65 -6.77 2.42 -7.84
CA PHE A 65 -5.41 2.02 -7.43
C PHE A 65 -4.38 3.12 -7.69
N TRP A 66 -4.81 4.37 -7.61
CA TRP A 66 -4.00 5.51 -8.05
C TRP A 66 -2.65 5.59 -7.33
N ILE A 67 -2.61 5.22 -6.05
CA ILE A 67 -1.38 5.21 -5.22
C ILE A 67 -0.34 4.28 -5.83
N ALA A 68 -0.76 3.12 -6.35
CA ALA A 68 0.14 2.13 -6.96
C ALA A 68 0.78 2.67 -8.25
N TYR A 69 0.08 3.52 -8.98
CA TYR A 69 0.55 4.08 -10.23
C TYR A 69 1.35 5.39 -10.06
N VAL A 70 0.92 6.26 -9.14
CA VAL A 70 1.58 7.55 -8.88
C VAL A 70 2.80 7.40 -7.97
N TYR A 71 2.71 6.53 -6.96
CA TYR A 71 3.77 6.31 -5.97
C TYR A 71 4.14 4.83 -5.84
N PRO A 72 4.64 4.17 -6.90
CA PRO A 72 4.81 2.72 -6.94
C PRO A 72 5.71 2.17 -5.82
N HIS A 73 6.81 2.85 -5.52
CA HIS A 73 7.72 2.44 -4.44
C HIS A 73 7.09 2.55 -3.05
N ALA A 74 6.33 3.62 -2.80
CA ALA A 74 5.64 3.80 -1.52
C ALA A 74 4.52 2.76 -1.38
N SER A 75 3.71 2.61 -2.43
CA SER A 75 2.60 1.66 -2.47
C SER A 75 3.06 0.22 -2.22
N SER A 76 4.12 -0.22 -2.89
CA SER A 76 4.72 -1.55 -2.65
C SER A 76 5.23 -1.70 -1.22
N ALA A 77 5.87 -0.67 -0.65
CA ALA A 77 6.35 -0.71 0.73
C ALA A 77 5.20 -0.76 1.76
N TYR A 78 4.09 -0.06 1.51
CA TYR A 78 2.89 -0.11 2.36
C TYR A 78 2.19 -1.47 2.28
N ALA A 79 2.06 -2.04 1.09
CA ALA A 79 1.49 -3.38 0.89
C ALA A 79 2.33 -4.44 1.61
N ALA A 80 3.64 -4.44 1.42
CA ALA A 80 4.54 -5.35 2.12
C ALA A 80 4.44 -5.19 3.65
N ALA A 81 4.38 -3.95 4.16
CA ALA A 81 4.22 -3.69 5.59
C ALA A 81 2.90 -4.27 6.15
N ALA A 82 1.80 -4.20 5.37
CA ALA A 82 0.53 -4.82 5.75
C ALA A 82 0.62 -6.35 5.78
N ASP A 83 1.23 -6.97 4.75
CA ASP A 83 1.41 -8.42 4.67
C ASP A 83 2.26 -8.96 5.82
N TYR A 84 3.40 -8.31 6.12
CA TYR A 84 4.21 -8.68 7.29
C TYR A 84 3.47 -8.49 8.60
N SER A 85 2.68 -7.42 8.74
CA SER A 85 1.85 -7.22 9.92
C SER A 85 0.83 -8.34 10.10
N ALA A 86 0.23 -8.84 9.02
CA ALA A 86 -0.68 -9.99 9.06
C ALA A 86 0.00 -11.24 9.62
N ILE A 87 1.24 -11.51 9.19
CA ILE A 87 2.05 -12.62 9.70
C ILE A 87 2.31 -12.46 11.21
N TRP A 88 2.69 -11.26 11.67
CA TRP A 88 2.84 -11.00 13.10
C TRP A 88 1.55 -11.22 13.89
N GLY A 89 0.40 -10.84 13.33
CA GLY A 89 -0.91 -11.12 13.90
C GLY A 89 -1.20 -12.62 14.06
N ALA A 90 -0.83 -13.43 13.07
CA ALA A 90 -0.95 -14.89 13.18
C ALA A 90 -0.07 -15.46 14.30
N VAL A 91 1.19 -15.02 14.40
CA VAL A 91 2.12 -15.45 15.46
C VAL A 91 1.58 -15.05 16.85
N VAL A 92 1.14 -13.80 17.02
CA VAL A 92 0.55 -13.32 18.28
C VAL A 92 -0.72 -14.10 18.65
N GLY A 93 -1.57 -14.44 17.66
CA GLY A 93 -2.75 -15.26 17.88
C GLY A 93 -2.41 -16.66 18.40
N ILE A 94 -1.43 -17.32 17.78
CA ILE A 94 -0.95 -18.65 18.20
C ILE A 94 -0.38 -18.58 19.63
N LEU A 95 0.48 -17.61 19.92
CA LEU A 95 1.06 -17.42 21.26
C LEU A 95 -0.02 -17.11 22.31
N GLY A 96 -1.02 -16.31 21.95
CA GLY A 96 -2.17 -16.02 22.81
C GLY A 96 -2.93 -17.29 23.19
N CYS A 97 -3.19 -18.18 22.23
CA CYS A 97 -3.81 -19.47 22.49
C CYS A 97 -3.01 -20.35 23.45
N LEU A 98 -1.67 -20.41 23.30
CA LEU A 98 -0.80 -21.14 24.22
C LEU A 98 -0.88 -20.61 25.66
N ARG A 99 -1.28 -19.34 25.85
CA ARG A 99 -1.50 -18.73 27.16
C ARG A 99 -2.95 -18.80 27.66
N GLY A 100 -3.81 -19.57 26.98
CA GLY A 100 -5.23 -19.71 27.33
C GLY A 100 -6.13 -18.59 26.79
N PHE A 101 -5.61 -17.67 25.98
CA PHE A 101 -6.40 -16.64 25.29
C PHE A 101 -6.87 -17.15 23.92
N TRP A 102 -7.87 -18.04 23.94
CA TRP A 102 -8.41 -18.70 22.74
C TRP A 102 -9.02 -17.74 21.70
N TRP A 103 -9.53 -16.60 22.15
CA TRP A 103 -10.00 -15.52 21.27
C TRP A 103 -8.89 -14.96 20.36
N GLY A 104 -7.61 -15.21 20.68
CA GLY A 104 -6.47 -14.82 19.87
C GLY A 104 -6.52 -15.35 18.43
N LEU A 105 -7.07 -16.56 18.19
CA LEU A 105 -7.21 -17.10 16.83
C LEU A 105 -8.27 -16.35 16.00
N ALA A 106 -9.41 -16.02 16.61
CA ALA A 106 -10.44 -15.23 15.93
C ALA A 106 -9.92 -13.83 15.58
N LEU A 107 -9.18 -13.19 16.50
CA LEU A 107 -8.53 -11.91 16.26
C LEU A 107 -7.47 -12.01 15.16
N ALA A 108 -6.67 -13.09 15.14
CA ALA A 108 -5.69 -13.31 14.07
C ALA A 108 -6.33 -13.47 12.70
N ALA A 109 -7.43 -14.23 12.59
CA ALA A 109 -8.16 -14.36 11.34
C ALA A 109 -8.74 -13.02 10.87
N ALA A 110 -9.37 -12.26 11.76
CA ALA A 110 -9.93 -10.94 11.44
C ALA A 110 -8.83 -9.95 11.04
N TYR A 111 -7.72 -9.93 11.78
CA TYR A 111 -6.58 -9.06 11.51
C TYR A 111 -5.89 -9.39 10.19
N TRP A 112 -5.70 -10.68 9.90
CA TRP A 112 -5.17 -11.16 8.63
C TRP A 112 -6.03 -10.70 7.45
N TRP A 113 -7.34 -10.89 7.57
CA TRP A 113 -8.30 -10.47 6.54
C TRP A 113 -8.24 -8.95 6.31
N LEU A 114 -8.27 -8.15 7.39
CA LEU A 114 -8.18 -6.69 7.28
C LEU A 114 -6.87 -6.24 6.61
N MET A 115 -5.74 -6.80 7.04
CA MET A 115 -4.43 -6.48 6.45
C MET A 115 -4.33 -6.90 4.99
N SER A 116 -4.93 -8.03 4.61
CA SER A 116 -5.00 -8.46 3.20
C SER A 116 -5.77 -7.47 2.33
N VAL A 117 -6.90 -6.94 2.83
CA VAL A 117 -7.69 -5.91 2.13
C VAL A 117 -6.90 -4.60 2.01
N ILE A 118 -6.18 -4.20 3.07
CA ILE A 118 -5.32 -3.01 3.07
C ILE A 118 -4.18 -3.17 2.07
N SER A 119 -3.48 -4.32 2.11
CA SER A 119 -2.38 -4.65 1.19
C SER A 119 -2.84 -4.57 -0.27
N TRP A 120 -3.99 -5.18 -0.58
CA TRP A 120 -4.60 -5.09 -1.92
C TRP A 120 -4.94 -3.67 -2.34
N GLY A 121 -5.39 -2.83 -1.40
CA GLY A 121 -5.68 -1.43 -1.67
C GLY A 121 -4.43 -0.63 -2.08
N TYR A 122 -3.26 -1.01 -1.60
CA TYR A 122 -1.98 -0.40 -1.96
C TYR A 122 -1.34 -1.04 -3.19
N ASN A 123 -1.46 -2.34 -3.40
CA ASN A 123 -0.83 -2.97 -4.55
C ASN A 123 -1.77 -3.99 -5.23
N PRO A 124 -2.32 -3.68 -6.41
CA PRO A 124 -3.19 -4.61 -7.15
C PRO A 124 -2.40 -5.68 -7.91
N SER A 125 -1.06 -5.64 -7.94
CA SER A 125 -0.23 -6.49 -8.80
C SER A 125 -0.42 -7.99 -8.55
N SER A 126 -0.86 -8.38 -7.36
CA SER A 126 -1.17 -9.77 -6.99
C SER A 126 -2.45 -10.31 -7.65
N PHE A 127 -3.24 -9.49 -8.32
CA PHE A 127 -4.56 -9.90 -8.83
C PHE A 127 -4.95 -9.28 -10.18
N LEU A 128 -4.01 -9.02 -11.09
CA LEU A 128 -4.35 -8.95 -12.51
C LEU A 128 -4.78 -10.35 -12.96
N ARG A 129 -6.07 -10.66 -12.82
CA ARG A 129 -6.60 -12.03 -12.95
C ARG A 129 -7.05 -12.34 -14.37
N ASN A 130 -7.35 -11.32 -15.17
CA ASN A 130 -7.89 -11.48 -16.51
C ASN A 130 -7.16 -10.57 -17.53
N ASP A 131 -7.29 -10.93 -18.81
CA ASP A 131 -6.63 -10.21 -19.91
C ASP A 131 -7.06 -8.75 -20.01
N ARG A 132 -8.31 -8.43 -19.60
CA ARG A 132 -8.82 -7.06 -19.57
C ARG A 132 -8.10 -6.18 -18.56
N GLU A 133 -7.90 -6.67 -17.35
CA GLU A 133 -7.18 -5.97 -16.29
C GLU A 133 -5.72 -5.77 -16.68
N VAL A 134 -5.11 -6.77 -17.31
CA VAL A 134 -3.75 -6.66 -17.86
C VAL A 134 -3.68 -5.60 -18.96
N ALA A 135 -4.66 -5.56 -19.86
CA ALA A 135 -4.74 -4.54 -20.91
C ALA A 135 -4.89 -3.12 -20.32
N CYS A 136 -5.78 -2.94 -19.35
CA CYS A 136 -5.96 -1.67 -18.63
C CYS A 136 -4.66 -1.24 -17.92
N HIS A 137 -4.00 -2.17 -17.23
CA HIS A 137 -2.73 -1.90 -16.56
C HIS A 137 -1.64 -1.46 -17.54
N ARG A 138 -1.53 -2.12 -18.70
CA ARG A 138 -0.58 -1.75 -19.76
C ARG A 138 -0.89 -0.36 -20.33
N GLU A 139 -2.16 -0.05 -20.55
CA GLU A 139 -2.63 1.25 -21.03
C GLU A 139 -2.22 2.38 -20.07
N ILE A 140 -2.50 2.21 -18.78
CA ILE A 140 -2.12 3.16 -17.73
C ILE A 140 -0.60 3.37 -17.69
N ASN A 141 0.18 2.28 -17.72
CA ASN A 141 1.64 2.38 -17.70
C ASN A 141 2.19 3.08 -18.95
N ALA A 142 1.63 2.80 -20.13
CA ALA A 142 2.01 3.46 -21.38
C ALA A 142 1.74 4.96 -21.31
N TYR A 143 0.60 5.37 -20.74
CA TYR A 143 0.27 6.77 -20.51
C TYR A 143 1.28 7.44 -19.56
N ILE A 144 1.58 6.83 -18.41
CA ILE A 144 2.52 7.37 -17.42
C ILE A 144 3.93 7.52 -18.01
N LEU A 145 4.37 6.55 -18.82
CA LEU A 145 5.65 6.60 -19.51
C LEU A 145 5.73 7.74 -20.52
N ARG A 146 4.67 7.94 -21.32
CA ARG A 146 4.58 9.07 -22.26
C ARG A 146 4.64 10.41 -21.53
N LEU A 147 3.89 10.56 -20.44
CA LEU A 147 3.89 11.78 -19.62
C LEU A 147 5.29 12.09 -19.07
N LYS A 148 5.97 11.08 -18.52
CA LYS A 148 7.36 11.22 -18.03
C LYS A 148 8.31 11.66 -19.14
N SER A 149 8.19 11.07 -20.34
CA SER A 149 9.00 11.45 -21.49
C SER A 149 8.77 12.91 -21.89
N GLN A 150 7.52 13.35 -21.96
CA GLN A 150 7.17 14.73 -22.31
C GLN A 150 7.71 15.74 -21.30
N MET A 151 7.62 15.45 -20.01
CA MET A 151 8.18 16.30 -18.96
C MET A 151 9.71 16.42 -19.06
N LEU A 152 10.41 15.32 -19.35
CA LEU A 152 11.86 15.33 -19.53
C LEU A 152 12.28 16.18 -20.74
N THR A 153 11.57 16.08 -21.86
CA THR A 153 11.84 16.93 -23.03
C THR A 153 11.62 18.40 -22.71
N ALA A 154 10.51 18.75 -22.06
CA ALA A 154 10.21 20.13 -21.67
C ALA A 154 11.25 20.74 -20.71
N CYS A 155 11.74 19.97 -19.73
CA CYS A 155 12.82 20.43 -18.84
C CYS A 155 14.13 20.65 -19.61
N THR A 156 14.44 19.78 -20.57
CA THR A 156 15.67 19.90 -21.39
C THR A 156 15.64 21.13 -22.29
N GLU A 157 14.47 21.45 -22.86
CA GLU A 157 14.27 22.66 -23.66
C GLU A 157 14.34 23.94 -22.81
N ALA A 158 13.86 23.90 -21.57
CA ALA A 158 13.93 25.02 -20.64
C ALA A 158 15.35 25.31 -20.14
N ASP A 159 16.16 24.27 -19.87
CA ASP A 159 17.57 24.42 -19.48
C ASP A 159 18.48 24.78 -20.66
N GLY A 160 18.03 24.54 -21.90
CA GLY A 160 18.75 24.80 -23.13
C GLY A 160 18.55 26.21 -23.71
N ASP A 161 17.80 27.09 -23.05
CA ASP A 161 17.57 28.47 -23.49
C ASP A 161 18.57 29.45 -22.81
N PRO A 162 19.67 29.84 -23.48
CA PRO A 162 20.65 30.78 -22.93
C PRO A 162 20.13 32.21 -22.79
N THR A 163 18.89 32.53 -23.21
CA THR A 163 18.38 33.91 -23.22
C THR A 163 17.92 34.44 -21.85
N ILE A 164 17.98 33.64 -20.78
CA ILE A 164 17.60 34.07 -19.41
C ILE A 164 18.78 34.64 -18.60
N LEU A 165 20.01 34.64 -19.14
CA LEU A 165 21.20 35.15 -18.44
C LEU A 165 21.64 36.58 -18.85
N ASP A 166 20.93 37.26 -19.76
CA ASP A 166 21.29 38.59 -20.27
C ASP A 166 20.22 39.68 -19.97
N THR A 167 19.69 39.72 -18.75
CA THR A 167 19.02 40.92 -18.17
C THR A 167 19.36 41.07 -16.71
#